data_AF-A0A9W9ZV30-F1
#
_entry.id   AF-A0A9W9ZV30-F1
#
_cell.length_a   1.000
_cell.length_b   1.000
_cell.length_c   1.000
_cell.angle_alpha   90.00
_cell.angle_beta   90.00
_cell.angle_gamma   90.00
#
_symmetry.space_group_name_H-M   'P 1'
#
loop_
_entity.id
_entity.type
_entity.pdbx_description
1 polymer ?
#
loop_
_entity_poly.entity_id
_entity_poly.type
_entity_poly.pdbx_seq_one_letter_code
_entity_poly.pdbx_strand_id
1 'polypeptide(L)'
;AGGKELMHMEDLSANSKNADIQGRARHVVEKMKDVHFAAFCHFLANLFAILSRLSLQMQRNDIILPTVVSHLKETMVRIESLRSRPVPDVHLARFQQMVKNGLSFQSIVLSGSLEGKAKRGEL
;
A
#
# COMPACT_ATOMS: atom_id res chain seq x y z
N ALA A 1 0.93 -9.47 5.72
CA ALA A 1 2.41 -9.50 5.75
C ALA A 1 2.99 -8.50 6.76
N GLY A 2 2.55 -7.24 6.83
CA GLY A 2 3.20 -6.21 7.66
C GLY A 2 3.15 -6.34 9.20
N GLY A 3 2.22 -7.12 9.78
CA GLY A 3 2.09 -7.20 11.24
C GLY A 3 3.26 -7.86 11.97
N LYS A 4 3.89 -8.88 11.36
CA LYS A 4 5.04 -9.59 11.97
C LYS A 4 6.31 -8.74 11.99
N GLU A 5 6.55 -8.01 10.91
CA GLU A 5 7.70 -7.10 10.80
C GLU A 5 7.56 -5.93 11.77
N LEU A 6 6.35 -5.40 11.95
CA LEU A 6 6.08 -4.35 12.92
C LEU A 6 6.37 -4.82 14.36
N MET A 7 5.86 -5.99 14.76
CA MET A 7 6.12 -6.56 16.09
C MET A 7 7.62 -6.73 16.36
N HIS A 8 8.37 -7.26 15.39
CA HIS A 8 9.81 -7.41 15.52
C HIS A 8 10.55 -6.06 15.65
N MET A 9 10.11 -5.03 14.90
CA MET A 9 10.69 -3.69 15.02
C MET A 9 10.29 -2.99 16.34
N GLU A 10 9.10 -3.24 16.86
CA GLU A 10 8.68 -2.78 18.20
C GLU A 10 9.56 -3.40 19.29
N ASP A 11 9.83 -4.71 19.21
CA ASP A 11 10.71 -5.41 20.13
C ASP A 11 12.15 -4.84 20.09
N LEU A 12 12.70 -4.61 18.89
CA LEU A 12 14.01 -3.99 18.73
C LEU A 12 14.05 -2.55 19.25
N SER A 13 12.98 -1.78 19.01
CA SER A 13 12.87 -0.41 19.49
C SER A 13 12.78 -0.32 21.02
N ALA A 14 12.20 -1.33 21.67
CA ALA A 14 12.06 -1.38 23.12
C ALA A 14 13.30 -1.96 23.82
N ASN A 15 13.91 -2.99 23.23
CA ASN A 15 14.85 -3.87 23.95
C ASN A 15 16.29 -3.85 23.42
N SER A 16 16.59 -3.16 22.31
CA SER A 16 17.95 -3.09 21.77
C SER A 16 18.90 -2.38 22.74
N LYS A 17 20.04 -3.02 23.03
CA LYS A 17 21.15 -2.41 23.80
C LYS A 17 21.98 -1.42 22.99
N ASN A 18 21.85 -1.45 21.66
CA ASN A 18 22.52 -0.52 20.77
C ASN A 18 21.55 0.64 20.45
N ALA A 19 21.91 1.85 20.90
CA ALA A 19 21.10 3.07 20.75
C ALA A 19 20.84 3.44 19.28
N ASP A 20 21.79 3.17 18.38
CA ASP A 20 21.65 3.44 16.96
C ASP A 20 20.66 2.46 16.29
N ILE A 21 20.73 1.17 16.64
CA ILE A 21 19.73 0.17 16.21
C ILE A 21 18.35 0.51 16.78
N GLN A 22 18.28 0.90 18.06
CA GLN A 22 17.05 1.29 18.73
C GLN A 22 16.38 2.48 18.04
N GLY A 23 17.15 3.53 17.73
CA GLY A 23 16.67 4.72 17.05
C GLY A 23 16.12 4.42 15.65
N ARG A 24 16.83 3.60 14.86
CA ARG A 24 16.35 3.16 13.55
C ARG A 24 15.07 2.33 13.63
N ALA A 25 15.01 1.37 14.57
CA ALA A 25 13.82 0.56 14.77
C ALA A 25 12.60 1.41 15.13
N ARG A 26 12.77 2.39 16.03
CA ARG A 26 11.71 3.35 16.39
C ARG A 26 11.18 4.11 15.17
N HIS A 27 12.10 4.63 14.35
CA HIS A 27 11.73 5.37 13.15
C HIS A 27 10.94 4.50 12.16
N VAL A 28 11.35 3.23 11.98
CA VAL A 28 10.62 2.28 11.13
C VAL A 28 9.23 2.00 11.67
N VAL A 29 9.07 1.77 12.98
CA VAL A 29 7.75 1.57 13.63
C VAL A 29 6.84 2.77 13.40
N GLU A 30 7.34 3.98 13.63
CA GLU A 30 6.59 5.22 13.40
C GLU A 30 6.15 5.32 11.94
N LYS A 31 7.05 4.98 11.00
CA LYS A 31 6.74 5.06 9.58
C LYS A 31 5.76 3.97 9.12
N MET A 32 5.85 2.76 9.66
CA MET A 32 4.90 1.68 9.36
C MET A 32 3.50 1.94 9.89
N LYS A 33 3.37 2.74 10.96
CA LYS A 33 2.07 3.18 11.53
C LYS A 33 1.50 4.42 10.85
N ASP A 34 2.27 5.15 10.05
CA ASP A 34 1.78 6.29 9.27
C ASP A 34 0.74 5.84 8.25
N VAL A 35 -0.46 6.40 8.34
CA VAL A 35 -1.61 6.02 7.50
C VAL A 35 -1.34 6.23 6.01
N HIS A 36 -0.52 7.23 5.65
CA HIS A 36 -0.14 7.49 4.26
C HIS A 36 0.82 6.43 3.72
N PHE A 37 1.78 6.02 4.54
CA PHE A 37 2.69 4.94 4.19
C PHE A 37 1.93 3.62 3.99
N ALA A 38 1.04 3.28 4.92
CA ALA A 38 0.18 2.09 4.79
C ALA A 38 -0.71 2.14 3.54
N ALA A 39 -1.32 3.29 3.25
CA ALA A 39 -2.08 3.51 2.01
C ALA A 39 -1.21 3.32 0.77
N PHE A 40 0.02 3.85 0.78
CA PHE A 40 0.97 3.68 -0.32
C PHE A 40 1.36 2.20 -0.52
N CYS A 41 1.59 1.44 0.54
CA CYS A 41 1.84 -0.01 0.45
C CYS A 41 0.65 -0.75 -0.18
N HIS A 42 -0.59 -0.39 0.18
CA HIS A 42 -1.78 -0.97 -0.42
C HIS A 42 -1.95 -0.56 -1.90
N PHE A 43 -1.57 0.68 -2.26
CA PHE A 43 -1.49 1.10 -3.65
C PHE A 43 -0.48 0.27 -4.44
N LEU A 44 0.73 0.07 -3.91
CA LEU A 44 1.76 -0.77 -4.54
C LEU A 44 1.28 -2.21 -4.70
N ALA A 45 0.59 -2.78 -3.72
CA ALA A 45 0.01 -4.11 -3.82
C ALA A 45 -0.98 -4.21 -5.00
N ASN A 46 -1.84 -3.20 -5.20
CA ASN A 46 -2.75 -3.16 -6.34
C ASN A 46 -1.99 -3.05 -7.67
N LEU A 47 -0.96 -2.20 -7.74
CA LEU A 47 -0.14 -2.04 -8.94
C LEU A 47 0.58 -3.35 -9.30
N PHE A 48 1.20 -4.00 -8.32
CA PHE A 48 1.87 -5.28 -8.54
C PHE A 48 0.89 -6.38 -8.95
N ALA A 49 -0.31 -6.43 -8.39
CA ALA A 49 -1.32 -7.40 -8.84
C ALA A 49 -1.66 -7.24 -10.33
N ILE A 50 -1.76 -6.00 -10.83
CA ILE A 50 -1.97 -5.72 -12.26
C ILE A 50 -0.77 -6.18 -13.09
N LEU A 51 0.45 -5.84 -12.66
CA LEU A 51 1.67 -6.20 -13.38
C LEU A 51 1.93 -7.71 -13.38
N SER A 52 1.68 -8.39 -12.26
CA SER A 52 1.80 -9.85 -12.14
C SER A 52 0.81 -10.56 -13.08
N ARG A 53 -0.41 -10.04 -13.21
CA ARG A 53 -1.38 -10.58 -14.17
C ARG A 53 -0.89 -10.41 -15.62
N LEU A 54 -0.40 -9.23 -15.99
CA LEU A 54 0.18 -9.02 -17.31
C LEU A 54 1.35 -9.99 -17.55
N SER A 55 2.25 -10.12 -16.59
CA SER A 55 3.40 -11.03 -16.66
C SER A 55 2.95 -12.47 -16.92
N LEU A 56 1.97 -12.97 -16.18
CA LEU A 56 1.41 -14.32 -16.38
C LEU A 56 0.80 -14.48 -17.78
N GLN A 57 0.10 -13.46 -18.28
CA GLN A 57 -0.44 -13.49 -19.64
C GLN A 57 0.66 -13.54 -20.69
N MET A 58 1.74 -12.76 -20.53
CA MET A 58 2.87 -12.72 -21.46
C MET A 58 3.72 -14.00 -21.45
N GLN A 59 3.70 -14.76 -20.36
CA GLN A 59 4.43 -16.03 -20.23
C GLN A 59 3.73 -17.22 -20.90
N ARG A 60 2.54 -17.04 -21.49
CA ARG A 60 1.83 -18.09 -22.20
C ARG A 60 2.58 -18.51 -23.47
N ASN A 61 2.83 -19.81 -23.62
CA ASN A 61 3.53 -20.37 -24.78
C ASN A 61 2.77 -20.19 -26.10
N ASP A 62 1.46 -19.98 -26.05
CA ASP A 62 0.55 -19.86 -27.19
C ASP A 62 0.11 -18.40 -27.45
N ILE A 63 0.80 -17.41 -26.87
CA ILE A 63 0.41 -16.01 -27.03
C ILE A 63 0.71 -15.50 -28.45
N ILE A 64 -0.31 -14.90 -29.07
CA ILE A 64 -0.21 -14.27 -30.39
C ILE A 64 -0.21 -12.74 -30.27
N LEU A 65 0.35 -12.06 -31.29
CA LEU A 65 0.50 -10.59 -31.28
C LEU A 65 -0.80 -9.82 -30.99
N PRO A 66 -1.97 -10.15 -31.58
CA PRO A 66 -3.23 -9.46 -31.24
C PRO A 66 -3.59 -9.55 -29.76
N THR A 67 -3.36 -10.70 -29.15
CA THR A 67 -3.61 -10.96 -27.73
C THR A 67 -2.66 -10.15 -26.84
N VAL A 68 -1.37 -10.04 -27.23
CA VAL A 68 -0.40 -9.15 -26.56
C VAL A 68 -0.89 -7.71 -26.54
N VAL A 69 -1.29 -7.18 -27.70
CA VAL A 69 -1.76 -5.79 -27.83
C VAL A 69 -3.00 -5.56 -26.98
N SER A 70 -3.93 -6.53 -26.95
CA SER A 70 -5.12 -6.46 -26.11
C SER A 70 -4.77 -6.41 -24.61
N HIS A 71 -3.88 -7.30 -24.14
CA HIS A 71 -3.45 -7.33 -22.75
C HIS A 71 -2.70 -6.07 -22.31
N LEU A 72 -1.86 -5.50 -23.19
CA LEU A 72 -1.19 -4.23 -22.92
C LEU A 72 -2.19 -3.08 -22.76
N LYS A 73 -3.16 -2.95 -23.69
CA LYS A 73 -4.21 -1.93 -23.61
C LYS A 73 -5.06 -2.09 -22.35
N GLU A 74 -5.48 -3.32 -22.03
CA GLU A 74 -6.23 -3.61 -20.81
C GLU A 74 -5.43 -3.20 -19.56
N THR A 75 -4.13 -3.49 -19.55
CA THR A 75 -3.24 -3.15 -18.44
C THR A 75 -3.10 -1.65 -18.26
N MET A 76 -2.93 -0.89 -19.35
CA MET A 76 -2.89 0.58 -19.30
C MET A 76 -4.16 1.16 -18.68
N VAL A 77 -5.33 0.72 -19.15
CA VAL A 77 -6.63 1.16 -18.60
C VAL A 77 -6.73 0.83 -17.11
N ARG A 78 -6.28 -0.36 -16.68
CA ARG A 78 -6.27 -0.75 -15.26
C ARG A 78 -5.35 0.14 -14.42
N ILE A 79 -4.14 0.46 -14.90
CA ILE A 79 -3.20 1.35 -14.21
C ILE A 79 -3.78 2.77 -14.11
N GLU A 80 -4.31 3.32 -15.20
CA GLU A 80 -4.95 4.64 -15.22
C GLU A 80 -6.16 4.68 -14.27
N SER A 81 -6.91 3.58 -14.17
CA SER A 81 -8.04 3.48 -13.26
C SER A 81 -7.62 3.59 -11.79
N LEU A 82 -6.42 3.13 -11.41
CA LEU A 82 -5.91 3.26 -10.03
C LEU A 82 -5.84 4.72 -9.55
N ARG A 83 -5.63 5.67 -10.48
CA ARG A 83 -5.58 7.10 -10.17
C ARG A 83 -6.97 7.70 -9.93
N SER A 84 -7.99 7.19 -10.63
CA SER A 84 -9.30 7.84 -10.75
C SER A 84 -10.40 7.15 -9.95
N ARG A 85 -10.28 5.84 -9.71
CA ARG A 85 -11.24 5.05 -8.93
C ARG A 85 -10.49 3.99 -8.12
N PRO A 86 -10.66 3.92 -6.80
CA PRO A 86 -10.41 2.68 -6.10
C PRO A 86 -11.36 1.66 -6.72
N VAL A 87 -10.82 0.71 -7.50
CA VAL A 87 -11.59 -0.43 -7.97
C VAL A 87 -12.24 -1.05 -6.73
N PRO A 88 -13.58 -1.25 -6.70
CA PRO A 88 -14.24 -1.90 -5.58
C PRO A 88 -13.57 -3.26 -5.33
N ASP A 89 -13.31 -3.57 -4.05
CA ASP A 89 -12.76 -4.86 -3.61
C ASP A 89 -11.23 -5.08 -3.79
N VAL A 90 -10.43 -4.01 -3.92
CA VAL A 90 -8.96 -4.11 -3.95
C VAL A 90 -8.32 -3.52 -2.68
N HIS A 91 -7.08 -3.92 -2.37
CA HIS A 91 -6.41 -3.68 -1.08
C HIS A 91 -6.50 -2.23 -0.58
N LEU A 92 -6.28 -1.24 -1.46
CA LEU A 92 -6.38 0.18 -1.10
C LEU A 92 -7.80 0.63 -0.75
N ALA A 93 -8.81 0.23 -1.52
CA ALA A 93 -10.20 0.61 -1.28
C ALA A 93 -10.68 0.05 0.07
N ARG A 94 -10.34 -1.21 0.35
CA ARG A 94 -10.64 -1.86 1.64
C ARG A 94 -9.93 -1.17 2.80
N PHE A 95 -8.65 -0.83 2.63
CA PHE A 95 -7.90 -0.09 3.64
C PHE A 95 -8.54 1.28 3.93
N GLN A 96 -8.84 2.06 2.90
CA GLN A 96 -9.48 3.37 3.04
C GLN A 96 -10.84 3.28 3.74
N GLN A 97 -11.64 2.26 3.43
CA GLN A 97 -12.93 2.05 4.10
C GLN A 97 -12.74 1.70 5.59
N MET A 98 -11.78 0.84 5.92
CA MET A 98 -11.47 0.51 7.32
C MET A 98 -10.99 1.72 8.10
N VAL A 99 -10.09 2.53 7.52
CA VAL A 99 -9.57 3.76 8.14
C VAL A 99 -10.67 4.80 8.35
N LYS A 100 -11.64 4.92 7.42
CA LYS A 100 -12.81 5.79 7.59
C LYS A 100 -13.70 5.40 8.76
N ASN A 101 -13.80 4.09 9.06
CA ASN A 101 -14.61 3.57 10.15
C ASN A 101 -13.84 3.51 11.49
N GLY A 102 -12.56 3.89 11.49
CA GLY A 102 -11.69 3.97 12.66
C GLY A 102 -10.22 3.93 12.25
N LEU A 103 -9.33 4.60 13.01
CA LEU A 103 -7.89 4.66 12.71
C LEU A 103 -7.13 3.36 13.02
N SER A 104 -7.79 2.20 12.89
CA SER A 104 -7.17 0.91 13.17
C SER A 104 -7.25 -0.02 11.96
N PHE A 105 -6.15 -0.72 11.68
CA PHE A 105 -6.09 -1.75 10.67
C PHE A 105 -5.41 -2.99 11.25
N GLN A 106 -6.12 -4.13 11.25
CA GLN A 106 -5.62 -5.37 11.87
C GLN A 106 -5.16 -5.18 13.32
N SER A 107 -5.93 -4.43 14.12
CA SER A 107 -5.64 -4.07 15.51
C SER A 107 -4.43 -3.15 15.73
N ILE A 108 -3.79 -2.66 14.67
CA ILE A 108 -2.75 -1.64 14.76
C ILE A 108 -3.41 -0.26 14.63
N VAL A 109 -3.19 0.61 15.62
CA VAL A 109 -3.61 2.01 15.55
C VAL A 109 -2.64 2.77 14.65
N LEU A 110 -3.19 3.41 13.62
CA LEU A 110 -2.45 4.20 12.65
C LEU A 110 -2.39 5.67 13.08
N SER A 111 -1.32 6.34 12.70
CA SER A 111 -1.12 7.78 12.92
C SER A 111 -1.42 8.58 11.66
N GLY A 112 -1.97 9.79 11.83
CA GLY A 112 -2.31 10.70 10.73
C GLY A 112 -3.78 10.60 10.27
N SER A 113 -4.10 11.28 9.17
CA SER A 113 -5.43 11.25 8.53
C SER A 113 -5.26 11.21 7.01
N LEU A 114 -6.09 10.43 6.34
CA LEU A 114 -6.20 10.43 4.87
C LEU A 114 -7.09 11.56 4.34
N GLU A 115 -7.79 12.28 5.22
CA GLU A 115 -8.44 13.53 4.86
C GLU A 115 -7.34 14.56 4.61
N GLY A 116 -7.25 15.03 3.36
CA GLY A 116 -6.24 16.00 2.97
C GLY A 116 -6.26 17.18 3.95
N LYS A 117 -5.08 17.61 4.41
CA LYS A 117 -4.97 18.82 5.23
C LYS A 117 -5.75 19.93 4.52
N ALA A 118 -6.88 20.35 5.09
CA ALA A 118 -7.57 21.54 4.62
C ALA A 118 -6.52 22.65 4.57
N LYS A 119 -6.32 23.24 3.40
CA LYS A 119 -5.39 24.36 3.22
C LYS A 119 -5.83 25.44 4.20
N ARG A 120 -5.07 25.63 5.28
CA ARG A 120 -5.31 26.70 6.23
C ARG A 120 -4.72 27.97 5.61
N GLY A 121 -5.60 28.83 5.09
CA GLY A 121 -5.27 30.20 4.73
C GLY A 121 -5.66 30.61 3.32
N GLU A 122 -6.93 30.96 3.13
CA GLU A 122 -7.38 32.09 2.30
C GLU A 122 -8.65 32.65 2.94
N LEU A 123 -8.48 33.54 3.91
CA LEU A 123 -9.45 34.57 4.34
C LEU A 123 -8.63 35.77 4.83
#